data_AF-A0A6J1W2C5-F1
#
_entry.id   AF-A0A6J1W2C5-F1
#
_cell.length_a   1.000
_cell.length_b   1.000
_cell.length_c   1.000
_cell.angle_alpha   90.00
_cell.angle_beta   90.00
_cell.angle_gamma   90.00
#
_symmetry.space_group_name_H-M   'P 1'
#
loop_
_entity.id
_entity.type
_entity.pdbx_description
1 polymer ?
#
loop_
_entity_poly.entity_id
_entity_poly.type
_entity_poly.pdbx_seq_one_letter_code
_entity_poly.pdbx_strand_id
1 'polypeptide(L)'
;VLVLVKKRAPPAPPKMAEVSAEEKRKQEQKAPDKEAILKATTNLPSHSVDRSVAHHNMRDFQTELRKILVSLIEVAQKLLALNPNAVELFKKANAMLDEDEDDRVDEIALRQLTEMGFPESRAIKALRLSHMSVTQAMEWLIEHADDPTVDAPMPGHVPVESAGEEVGLAVPQAVNGASSAEELKDELTEIFKKIRRKREFRPDPRVLSLLRVFPLT
;
A
#
# COMPACT_ATOMS: atom_id res chain seq x y z
N VAL A 1 -4.37 39.06 -39.53
CA VAL A 1 -3.53 38.18 -40.38
C VAL A 1 -4.30 36.87 -40.59
N LEU A 2 -4.74 36.58 -41.82
CA LEU A 2 -5.46 35.35 -42.16
C LEU A 2 -4.45 34.20 -42.27
N VAL A 3 -4.61 33.13 -41.48
CA VAL A 3 -3.73 31.95 -41.51
C VAL A 3 -4.29 30.92 -42.50
N LEU A 4 -3.63 30.77 -43.64
CA LEU A 4 -3.92 29.73 -44.64
C LEU A 4 -3.38 28.38 -44.14
N VAL A 5 -4.26 27.51 -43.64
CA VAL A 5 -3.88 26.14 -43.28
C VAL A 5 -3.83 25.29 -44.55
N LYS A 6 -2.63 25.05 -45.07
CA LYS A 6 -2.36 24.13 -46.18
C LYS A 6 -2.64 22.70 -45.73
N LYS A 7 -3.82 22.16 -46.06
CA LYS A 7 -4.18 20.75 -45.77
C LYS A 7 -3.21 19.80 -46.49
N ARG A 8 -2.59 18.90 -45.73
CA ARG A 8 -1.72 17.82 -46.22
C ARG A 8 -2.61 16.75 -46.86
N ALA A 9 -2.29 16.33 -48.09
CA ALA A 9 -3.03 15.26 -48.79
C ALA A 9 -2.88 13.92 -48.06
N PRO A 10 -3.91 13.04 -48.10
CA PRO A 10 -3.86 11.73 -47.44
C PRO A 10 -2.74 10.85 -48.03
N PRO A 11 -2.10 9.98 -47.21
CA PRO A 11 -1.05 9.09 -47.68
C PRO A 11 -1.59 8.14 -48.76
N ALA A 12 -0.79 7.91 -49.80
CA ALA A 12 -1.15 7.00 -50.89
C ALA A 12 -1.34 5.57 -50.35
N PRO A 13 -2.31 4.80 -50.88
CA PRO A 13 -2.57 3.45 -50.43
C PRO A 13 -1.35 2.54 -50.63
N PRO A 14 -1.09 1.60 -49.71
CA PRO A 14 0.07 0.71 -49.76
C PRO A 14 0.08 -0.11 -51.05
N LYS A 15 1.27 -0.29 -51.65
CA LYS A 15 1.43 -1.05 -52.89
C LYS A 15 1.17 -2.53 -52.61
N MET A 16 0.57 -3.24 -53.56
CA MET A 16 0.16 -4.66 -53.43
C MET A 16 1.29 -5.62 -52.98
N ALA A 17 2.56 -5.24 -53.18
CA ALA A 17 3.71 -6.01 -52.72
C ALA A 17 3.95 -5.93 -51.19
N GLU A 18 3.63 -4.80 -50.56
CA GLU A 18 3.82 -4.61 -49.11
C GLU A 18 2.71 -5.30 -48.30
N VAL A 19 1.47 -5.29 -48.80
CA VAL A 19 0.35 -6.04 -48.18
C VAL A 19 0.59 -7.55 -48.20
N SER A 20 1.16 -8.09 -49.28
CA SER A 20 1.51 -9.53 -49.35
C SER A 20 2.64 -9.93 -48.40
N ALA A 21 3.63 -9.06 -48.19
CA ALA A 21 4.72 -9.31 -47.24
C ALA A 21 4.24 -9.24 -45.79
N GLU A 22 3.33 -8.30 -45.49
CA GLU A 22 2.72 -8.13 -44.18
C GLU A 22 1.74 -9.29 -43.84
N GLU A 23 0.94 -9.76 -44.81
CA GLU A 23 0.07 -10.93 -44.60
C GLU A 23 0.88 -12.21 -44.35
N LYS A 24 2.00 -12.40 -45.05
CA LYS A 24 2.89 -13.54 -44.83
C LYS A 24 3.50 -13.53 -43.43
N ARG A 25 3.91 -12.36 -42.93
CA ARG A 25 4.38 -12.19 -41.54
C ARG A 25 3.28 -12.44 -40.51
N LYS A 26 2.04 -12.01 -40.77
CA LYS A 26 0.89 -12.28 -39.90
C LYS A 26 0.48 -13.75 -39.89
N GLN A 27 0.69 -14.47 -40.99
CA GLN A 27 0.50 -15.92 -41.06
C GLN A 27 1.57 -16.68 -40.27
N GLU A 28 2.83 -16.24 -40.31
CA GLU A 28 3.92 -16.85 -39.52
C GLU A 28 3.79 -16.61 -38.00
N GLN A 29 3.16 -15.50 -37.60
CA GLN A 29 2.89 -15.18 -36.18
C GLN A 29 1.52 -15.67 -35.69
N LYS A 30 0.83 -16.51 -36.48
CA LYS A 30 -0.46 -17.08 -36.09
C LYS A 30 -0.25 -18.05 -34.93
N ALA A 31 -1.06 -17.92 -33.88
CA ALA A 31 -1.08 -18.90 -32.80
C ALA A 31 -1.30 -20.31 -33.38
N PRO A 32 -0.62 -21.35 -32.85
CA PRO A 32 -0.74 -22.70 -33.38
C PRO A 32 -2.20 -23.17 -33.31
N ASP A 33 -2.67 -23.75 -34.41
CA ASP A 33 -4.04 -24.25 -34.50
C ASP A 33 -4.26 -25.44 -33.54
N LYS A 34 -5.50 -25.60 -33.09
CA LYS A 34 -5.90 -26.65 -32.13
C LYS A 34 -5.48 -28.05 -32.56
N GLU A 35 -5.57 -28.35 -33.86
CA GLU A 35 -5.14 -29.63 -34.43
C GLU A 35 -3.61 -29.82 -34.39
N ALA A 36 -2.85 -28.74 -34.61
CA ALA A 36 -1.39 -28.76 -34.51
C ALA A 36 -0.95 -28.99 -33.06
N ILE A 37 -1.63 -28.37 -32.10
CA ILE A 37 -1.42 -28.60 -30.67
C ILE A 37 -1.69 -30.07 -30.35
N LEU A 38 -2.88 -30.59 -30.72
CA LEU A 38 -3.25 -31.99 -30.45
C LEU A 38 -2.23 -32.96 -31.03
N LYS A 39 -1.83 -32.76 -32.29
CA LYS A 39 -0.82 -33.56 -32.98
C LYS A 39 0.52 -33.53 -32.25
N ALA A 40 0.99 -32.35 -31.85
CA ALA A 40 2.24 -32.18 -31.11
C ALA A 40 2.18 -32.78 -29.69
N THR A 41 1.02 -32.76 -29.03
CA THR A 41 0.86 -33.26 -27.65
C THR A 41 0.55 -34.77 -27.56
N THR A 42 0.27 -35.44 -28.69
CA THR A 42 -0.15 -36.86 -28.71
C THR A 42 0.80 -37.85 -28.03
N ASN A 43 2.11 -37.58 -28.05
CA ASN A 43 3.12 -38.50 -27.52
C ASN A 43 3.68 -38.05 -26.17
N LEU A 44 3.07 -37.06 -25.53
CA LEU A 44 3.51 -36.58 -24.23
C LEU A 44 2.90 -37.46 -23.11
N PRO A 45 3.72 -38.04 -22.22
CA PRO A 45 3.20 -38.73 -21.05
C PRO A 45 2.45 -37.72 -20.17
N SER A 46 1.25 -38.09 -19.72
CA SER A 46 0.46 -37.26 -18.80
C SER A 46 1.13 -37.25 -17.42
N HIS A 47 2.05 -36.33 -17.19
CA HIS A 47 2.72 -36.16 -15.91
C HIS A 47 2.10 -35.00 -15.13
N SER A 48 0.98 -35.24 -14.43
CA SER A 48 0.54 -34.49 -13.23
C SER A 48 -0.91 -34.84 -12.83
N VAL A 49 -1.20 -36.07 -12.41
CA VAL A 49 -2.43 -36.32 -11.63
C VAL A 49 -2.15 -36.50 -10.14
N ASP A 50 -0.89 -36.78 -9.77
CA ASP A 50 -0.45 -36.92 -8.38
C ASP A 50 0.21 -35.66 -7.81
N ARG A 51 -0.21 -34.46 -8.24
CA ARG A 51 -0.17 -33.35 -7.28
C ARG A 51 -1.34 -33.57 -6.35
N SER A 52 -1.18 -34.55 -5.46
CA SER A 52 -1.86 -34.58 -4.18
C SER A 52 -1.77 -33.15 -3.64
N VAL A 53 -2.89 -32.43 -3.72
CA VAL A 53 -3.04 -31.17 -3.01
C VAL A 53 -2.88 -31.60 -1.57
N ALA A 54 -1.68 -31.38 -1.00
CA ALA A 54 -1.37 -31.81 0.34
C ALA A 54 -2.52 -31.36 1.22
N HIS A 55 -3.32 -32.33 1.66
CA HIS A 55 -4.52 -32.06 2.43
C HIS A 55 -4.00 -31.56 3.77
N HIS A 56 -3.86 -30.25 3.91
CA HIS A 56 -3.16 -29.65 5.04
C HIS A 56 -4.01 -29.95 6.27
N ASN A 57 -3.61 -30.98 7.02
CA ASN A 57 -4.35 -31.43 8.18
C ASN A 57 -4.32 -30.28 9.20
N MET A 58 -5.40 -30.02 9.92
CA MET A 58 -5.43 -28.89 10.88
C MET A 58 -4.29 -28.96 11.90
N ARG A 59 -3.84 -30.19 12.21
CA ARG A 59 -2.65 -30.45 13.04
C ARG A 59 -1.36 -29.96 12.40
N ASP A 60 -1.22 -30.13 11.09
CA ASP A 60 -0.05 -29.71 10.32
C ASP A 60 -0.01 -28.19 10.19
N PHE A 61 -1.15 -27.53 10.00
CA PHE A 61 -1.20 -26.07 10.03
C PHE A 61 -0.75 -25.54 11.40
N GLN A 62 -1.20 -26.18 12.48
CA GLN A 62 -0.78 -25.83 13.84
C GLN A 62 0.71 -26.13 14.11
N THR A 63 1.33 -27.11 13.44
CA THR A 63 2.77 -27.37 13.55
C THR A 63 3.57 -26.38 12.69
N GLU A 64 3.12 -26.07 11.48
CA GLU A 64 3.73 -25.05 10.62
C GLU A 64 3.64 -23.66 11.27
N LEU A 65 2.50 -23.28 11.84
CA LEU A 65 2.37 -22.05 12.63
C LEU A 65 3.36 -22.01 13.79
N ARG A 66 3.52 -23.12 14.51
CA ARG A 66 4.52 -23.20 15.59
C ARG A 66 5.93 -23.04 15.05
N LYS A 67 6.29 -23.66 13.93
CA LYS A 67 7.61 -23.48 13.29
C LYS A 67 7.86 -22.02 12.88
N ILE A 68 6.84 -21.36 12.33
CA ILE A 68 6.91 -19.94 11.96
C ILE A 68 7.13 -19.09 13.20
N LEU A 69 6.35 -19.29 14.27
CA LEU A 69 6.49 -18.54 15.51
C LEU A 69 7.85 -18.76 16.17
N VAL A 70 8.34 -20.01 16.23
CA VAL A 70 9.67 -20.33 16.77
C VAL A 70 10.75 -19.61 15.98
N SER A 71 10.72 -19.66 14.64
CA SER A 71 11.68 -18.96 13.78
C SER A 71 11.65 -17.44 13.99
N LEU A 72 10.46 -16.84 14.06
CA LEU A 72 10.30 -15.40 14.32
C LEU A 72 10.86 -15.00 15.69
N ILE A 73 10.60 -15.81 16.72
CA ILE A 73 11.10 -15.57 18.08
C ILE A 73 12.62 -15.69 18.09
N GLU A 74 13.21 -16.72 17.48
CA GLU A 74 14.66 -16.91 17.41
C GLU A 74 15.37 -15.73 16.74
N VAL A 75 14.80 -15.22 15.64
CA VAL A 75 15.33 -14.05 14.93
C VAL A 75 15.16 -12.79 15.77
N ALA A 76 13.98 -12.57 16.37
CA ALA A 76 13.71 -11.41 17.22
C ALA A 76 14.65 -11.36 18.43
N GLN A 77 14.87 -12.51 19.09
CA GLN A 77 15.81 -12.64 20.19
C GLN A 77 17.24 -12.31 19.75
N LYS A 78 17.70 -12.81 18.59
CA LYS A 78 19.01 -12.45 18.04
C LYS A 78 19.12 -10.96 17.75
N LEU A 79 18.11 -10.35 17.15
CA LEU A 79 18.09 -8.91 16.86
C LEU A 79 18.13 -8.05 18.13
N LEU A 80 17.42 -8.46 19.18
CA LEU A 80 17.39 -7.77 20.48
C LEU A 80 18.68 -7.97 21.28
N ALA A 81 19.26 -9.17 21.27
CA ALA A 81 20.46 -9.49 22.04
C ALA A 81 21.75 -8.92 21.42
N LEU A 82 21.81 -8.79 20.09
CA LEU A 82 23.00 -8.28 19.39
C LEU A 82 23.11 -6.75 19.41
N ASN A 83 22.01 -6.03 19.70
CA ASN A 83 21.96 -4.57 19.63
C ASN A 83 21.42 -4.00 20.95
N PRO A 84 22.26 -3.42 21.83
CA PRO A 84 21.80 -2.85 23.10
C PRO A 84 20.81 -1.70 22.92
N ASN A 85 20.80 -1.04 21.75
CA ASN A 85 19.86 0.02 21.38
C ASN A 85 18.59 -0.49 20.68
N ALA A 86 18.45 -1.81 20.43
CA ALA A 86 17.29 -2.33 19.72
C ALA A 86 15.98 -2.08 20.47
N VAL A 87 16.00 -2.16 21.80
CA VAL A 87 14.80 -1.91 22.63
C VAL A 87 14.26 -0.49 22.41
N GLU A 88 15.13 0.52 22.36
CA GLU A 88 14.73 1.90 22.10
C GLU A 88 14.24 2.10 20.66
N LEU A 89 14.86 1.41 19.69
CA LEU A 89 14.39 1.42 18.30
C LEU A 89 12.99 0.81 18.16
N PHE A 90 12.71 -0.30 18.87
CA PHE A 90 11.38 -0.91 18.88
C PHE A 90 10.34 -0.04 19.58
N LYS A 91 10.70 0.62 20.68
CA LYS A 91 9.80 1.59 21.33
C LYS A 91 9.46 2.75 20.40
N LYS A 92 10.47 3.35 19.73
CA LYS A 92 10.28 4.42 18.75
C LYS A 92 9.41 3.95 17.57
N ALA A 93 9.66 2.74 17.06
CA ALA A 93 8.87 2.16 15.99
C ALA A 93 7.41 1.88 16.41
N ASN A 94 7.16 1.40 17.64
CA ASN A 94 5.81 1.18 18.15
C ASN A 94 5.06 2.50 18.37
N ALA A 95 5.72 3.52 18.92
CA ALA A 95 5.11 4.85 19.06
C ALA A 95 4.70 5.42 17.68
N MET A 96 5.55 5.25 16.66
CA MET A 96 5.20 5.60 15.28
C MET A 96 4.09 4.69 14.69
N LEU A 97 3.95 3.45 15.17
CA LEU A 97 2.83 2.60 14.79
C LEU A 97 1.52 3.18 15.29
N ASP A 98 1.48 3.56 16.56
CA ASP A 98 0.29 4.05 17.25
C ASP A 98 -0.15 5.42 16.69
N GLU A 99 0.77 6.38 16.51
CA GLU A 99 0.46 7.72 15.98
C GLU A 99 -0.18 7.70 14.57
N ASP A 100 0.33 6.85 13.68
CA ASP A 100 -0.19 6.71 12.30
C ASP A 100 -1.52 5.93 12.23
N GLU A 101 -1.87 5.11 13.24
CA GLU A 101 -3.19 4.45 13.29
C GLU A 101 -4.29 5.45 13.65
N ASP A 102 -4.00 6.46 14.49
CA ASP A 102 -4.93 7.56 14.82
C ASP A 102 -5.21 8.46 13.60
N ASP A 103 -4.30 8.55 12.63
CA ASP A 103 -4.52 9.30 11.40
C ASP A 103 -5.48 8.60 10.42
N ARG A 104 -5.63 7.28 10.54
CA ARG A 104 -6.49 6.44 9.68
C ARG A 104 -7.94 6.50 10.15
N VAL A 105 -8.75 7.18 9.35
CA VAL A 105 -10.21 7.21 9.56
C VAL A 105 -10.81 5.90 9.05
N ASP A 106 -11.58 5.22 9.90
CA ASP A 106 -12.38 4.07 9.47
C ASP A 106 -13.47 4.54 8.48
N GLU A 107 -13.36 4.08 7.23
CA GLU A 107 -14.29 4.41 6.14
C GLU A 107 -15.73 3.94 6.46
N ILE A 108 -15.90 2.89 7.28
CA ILE A 108 -17.22 2.38 7.68
C ILE A 108 -17.85 3.30 8.71
N ALA A 109 -17.09 3.66 9.76
CA ALA A 109 -17.52 4.61 10.78
C ALA A 109 -17.83 5.99 10.18
N LEU A 110 -16.98 6.45 9.25
CA LEU A 110 -17.18 7.70 8.51
C LEU A 110 -18.48 7.65 7.71
N ARG A 111 -18.72 6.56 6.98
CA ARG A 111 -19.94 6.39 6.20
C ARG A 111 -21.17 6.43 7.08
N GLN A 112 -21.17 5.76 8.22
CA GLN A 112 -22.28 5.78 9.17
C GLN A 112 -22.62 7.20 9.63
N LEU A 113 -21.61 7.99 10.00
CA LEU A 113 -21.83 9.39 10.40
C LEU A 113 -22.32 10.26 9.24
N THR A 114 -21.82 10.05 8.02
CA THR A 114 -22.31 10.78 6.83
C THR A 114 -23.74 10.39 6.43
N GLU A 115 -24.12 9.12 6.60
CA GLU A 115 -25.50 8.65 6.36
C GLU A 115 -26.49 9.23 7.38
N MET A 116 -26.03 9.55 8.59
CA MET A 116 -26.80 10.28 9.60
C MET A 116 -26.97 11.77 9.30
N GLY A 117 -26.25 12.30 8.29
CA GLY A 117 -26.34 13.69 7.85
C GLY A 117 -25.25 14.61 8.39
N PHE A 118 -24.21 14.07 9.05
CA PHE A 118 -23.05 14.87 9.45
C PHE A 118 -22.10 15.10 8.27
N PRO A 119 -21.54 16.32 8.10
CA PRO A 119 -20.58 16.58 7.04
C PRO A 119 -19.30 15.76 7.22
N GLU A 120 -18.75 15.25 6.11
CA GLU A 120 -17.59 14.34 6.10
C GLU A 120 -16.36 14.94 6.81
N SER A 121 -16.09 16.23 6.60
CA SER A 121 -15.00 16.97 7.26
C SER A 121 -15.11 16.92 8.79
N ARG A 122 -16.32 17.09 9.31
CA ARG A 122 -16.60 17.10 10.74
C ARG A 122 -16.59 15.68 11.31
N ALA A 123 -17.14 14.72 10.58
CA ALA A 123 -17.14 13.31 10.95
C ALA A 123 -15.71 12.75 11.02
N ILE A 124 -14.82 13.10 10.08
CA ILE A 124 -13.40 12.74 10.12
C ILE A 124 -12.74 13.28 11.39
N LYS A 125 -12.98 14.56 11.72
CA LYS A 125 -12.39 15.19 12.90
C LYS A 125 -12.89 14.56 14.19
N ALA A 126 -14.19 14.30 14.27
CA ALA A 126 -14.81 13.64 15.42
C ALA A 126 -14.28 12.21 15.62
N LEU A 127 -14.16 11.44 14.53
CA LEU A 127 -13.62 10.08 14.58
C LEU A 127 -12.17 10.05 15.06
N ARG A 128 -11.34 10.98 14.61
CA ARG A 128 -9.94 11.09 15.08
C ARG A 128 -9.85 11.42 16.57
N LEU A 129 -10.68 12.35 17.04
CA LEU A 129 -10.71 12.73 18.46
C LEU A 129 -11.32 11.66 19.37
N SER A 130 -12.10 10.75 18.79
CA SER A 130 -12.87 9.73 19.51
C SER A 130 -12.31 8.33 19.30
N HIS A 131 -11.03 8.21 18.94
CA HIS A 131 -10.35 6.94 18.70
C HIS A 131 -11.15 5.97 17.79
N MET A 132 -11.72 6.51 16.71
CA MET A 132 -12.44 5.78 15.66
C MET A 132 -13.72 5.08 16.16
N SER A 133 -14.23 5.49 17.33
CA SER A 133 -15.53 5.06 17.86
C SER A 133 -16.67 5.92 17.33
N VAL A 134 -17.63 5.30 16.65
CA VAL A 134 -18.82 5.98 16.09
C VAL A 134 -19.65 6.64 17.19
N THR A 135 -19.84 5.95 18.32
CA THR A 135 -20.67 6.44 19.42
C THR A 135 -20.08 7.68 20.08
N GLN A 136 -18.76 7.67 20.33
CA GLN A 136 -18.06 8.81 20.93
C GLN A 136 -17.92 9.96 19.93
N ALA A 137 -17.68 9.65 18.65
CA ALA A 137 -17.63 10.67 17.60
C ALA A 137 -18.99 11.37 17.45
N MET A 138 -20.10 10.64 17.56
CA MET A 138 -21.43 11.22 17.55
C MET A 138 -21.67 12.14 18.75
N GLU A 139 -21.28 11.72 19.96
CA GLU A 139 -21.38 12.56 21.16
C GLU A 139 -20.58 13.85 20.99
N TRP A 140 -19.34 13.75 20.50
CA TRP A 140 -18.51 14.91 20.19
C TRP A 140 -19.15 15.85 19.14
N LEU A 141 -19.76 15.28 18.09
CA LEU A 141 -20.46 16.03 17.04
C LEU A 141 -21.68 16.78 17.56
N ILE A 142 -22.38 16.22 18.55
CA ILE A 142 -23.54 16.86 19.19
C ILE A 142 -23.09 17.98 20.12
N GLU A 143 -22.05 17.75 20.93
CA GLU A 143 -21.47 18.77 21.82
C GLU A 143 -20.91 19.98 21.04
N HIS A 144 -20.41 19.74 19.83
CA HIS A 144 -19.81 20.75 18.96
C HIS A 144 -20.71 21.09 17.75
N ALA A 145 -22.03 20.88 17.86
CA ALA A 145 -22.96 21.11 16.77
C ALA A 145 -23.00 22.58 16.31
N ASP A 146 -22.85 23.51 17.25
CA ASP A 146 -23.02 24.96 17.06
C ASP A 146 -21.72 25.72 16.71
N ASP A 147 -20.59 25.03 16.56
CA ASP A 147 -19.32 25.68 16.24
C ASP A 147 -19.04 25.65 14.71
N PRO A 148 -19.21 26.79 13.99
CA PRO A 148 -18.99 26.88 12.56
C PRO A 148 -17.50 26.81 12.16
N THR A 149 -16.56 26.89 13.11
CA THR A 149 -15.12 26.75 12.81
C THR A 149 -14.71 25.31 12.53
N VAL A 150 -15.57 24.34 12.85
CA VAL A 150 -15.31 22.91 12.71
C VAL A 150 -15.55 22.40 11.28
N ASP A 151 -16.31 23.14 10.47
CA ASP A 151 -16.55 22.82 9.05
C ASP A 151 -15.44 23.30 8.11
N ALA A 152 -14.44 24.02 8.61
CA ALA A 152 -13.30 24.42 7.80
C ALA A 152 -12.48 23.17 7.38
N PRO A 153 -12.20 22.96 6.07
CA PRO A 153 -11.31 21.89 5.65
C PRO A 153 -9.93 22.08 6.29
N MET A 154 -9.37 21.00 6.87
CA MET A 154 -8.05 21.06 7.52
C MET A 154 -7.02 21.70 6.57
N PRO A 155 -6.38 22.82 6.95
CA PRO A 155 -5.31 23.38 6.14
C PRO A 155 -4.13 22.41 6.14
N GLY A 156 -3.75 21.98 4.95
CA GLY A 156 -2.52 21.23 4.73
C GLY A 156 -1.32 22.02 5.26
N HIS A 157 -0.46 21.30 5.97
CA HIS A 157 0.93 21.62 6.31
C HIS A 157 1.57 22.74 5.47
N VAL A 158 1.62 23.96 6.03
CA VAL A 158 2.52 25.01 5.55
C VAL A 158 3.84 24.90 6.32
N PRO A 159 4.98 24.65 5.66
CA PRO A 159 6.27 24.78 6.32
C PRO A 159 6.56 26.28 6.45
N VAL A 160 6.41 26.84 7.64
CA VAL A 160 6.93 28.18 7.96
C VAL A 160 8.31 28.00 8.56
N GLU A 161 9.31 28.22 7.72
CA GLU A 161 10.68 28.47 8.12
C GLU A 161 10.80 29.86 8.76
N SER A 162 11.70 29.91 9.75
CA SER A 162 12.59 31.04 10.13
C SER A 162 12.10 32.16 11.08
N ALA A 163 12.77 32.17 12.25
CA ALA A 163 13.29 33.28 13.07
C ALA A 163 12.96 33.02 14.56
N GLY A 164 13.88 32.84 15.51
CA GLY A 164 15.33 33.02 15.60
C GLY A 164 15.60 33.60 16.98
N GLU A 165 16.31 32.91 17.87
CA GLU A 165 17.00 33.59 18.97
C GLU A 165 18.13 32.72 19.54
N GLU A 166 19.35 33.24 19.34
CA GLU A 166 20.62 32.83 19.94
C GLU A 166 20.65 33.20 21.43
N VAL A 167 20.97 32.26 22.32
CA VAL A 167 21.85 32.57 23.46
C VAL A 167 22.69 31.33 23.79
N GLY A 168 23.98 31.41 23.48
CA GLY A 168 24.95 30.37 23.78
C GLY A 168 25.34 30.33 25.26
N LEU A 169 25.72 29.15 25.73
CA LEU A 169 26.76 28.99 26.74
C LEU A 169 27.50 27.67 26.48
N ALA A 170 28.77 27.80 26.12
CA ALA A 170 29.70 26.71 25.88
C ALA A 170 30.27 26.15 27.18
N VAL A 171 30.63 24.85 27.20
CA VAL A 171 31.98 24.31 27.52
C VAL A 171 31.97 22.78 27.30
N PRO A 172 33.10 22.16 26.93
CA PRO A 172 33.15 21.00 26.02
C PRO A 172 33.58 19.70 26.71
N GLN A 173 33.15 18.53 26.20
CA GLN A 173 34.02 17.35 26.03
C GLN A 173 33.33 16.16 25.37
N ALA A 174 34.01 15.62 24.35
CA ALA A 174 34.14 14.21 23.94
C ALA A 174 32.87 13.34 23.78
N VAL A 175 32.58 12.88 22.55
CA VAL A 175 32.97 11.55 22.04
C VAL A 175 32.57 11.38 20.56
N ASN A 176 33.56 11.16 19.70
CA ASN A 176 33.44 10.88 18.25
C ASN A 176 32.88 9.47 17.95
N GLY A 177 31.68 9.14 18.42
CA GLY A 177 31.04 7.85 18.13
C GLY A 177 29.51 7.86 18.03
N ALA A 178 28.84 8.95 18.43
CA ALA A 178 27.38 9.01 18.49
C ALA A 178 26.71 9.31 17.13
N SER A 179 27.36 10.10 16.25
CA SER A 179 26.77 10.53 14.97
C SER A 179 26.35 9.36 14.08
N SER A 180 27.23 8.37 13.92
CA SER A 180 26.98 7.23 13.01
C SER A 180 25.90 6.29 13.55
N ALA A 181 25.78 6.14 14.87
CA ALA A 181 24.77 5.28 15.48
C ALA A 181 23.37 5.91 15.47
N GLU A 182 23.27 7.24 15.60
CA GLU A 182 22.00 7.96 15.43
C GLU A 182 21.57 8.01 13.96
N GLU A 183 22.50 8.26 13.02
CA GLU A 183 22.19 8.21 11.57
C GLU A 183 21.63 6.84 11.14
N LEU A 184 22.21 5.74 11.61
CA LEU A 184 21.70 4.39 11.32
C LEU A 184 20.30 4.14 11.90
N LYS A 185 19.99 4.68 13.09
CA LYS A 185 18.64 4.58 13.67
C LYS A 185 17.64 5.36 12.83
N ASP A 186 18.01 6.56 12.38
CA ASP A 186 17.16 7.40 11.57
C ASP A 186 16.90 6.76 10.20
N GLU A 187 17.93 6.19 9.55
CA GLU A 187 17.78 5.43 8.30
C GLU A 187 16.85 4.21 8.47
N LEU A 188 16.99 3.45 9.57
CA LEU A 188 16.10 2.33 9.88
C LEU A 188 14.64 2.78 10.10
N THR A 189 14.44 3.92 10.77
CA THR A 189 13.08 4.48 10.93
C THR A 189 12.51 5.00 9.62
N GLU A 190 13.33 5.50 8.71
CA GLU A 190 12.90 5.93 7.37
C GLU A 190 12.52 4.73 6.48
N ILE A 191 13.31 3.65 6.53
CA ILE A 191 13.00 2.38 5.87
C ILE A 191 11.66 1.83 6.41
N PHE A 192 11.44 1.87 7.71
CA PHE A 192 10.18 1.46 8.33
C PHE A 192 8.99 2.27 7.78
N LYS A 193 9.09 3.61 7.74
CA LYS A 193 8.08 4.48 7.12
C LYS A 193 7.83 4.12 5.64
N LYS A 194 8.89 3.87 4.87
CA LYS A 194 8.81 3.54 3.44
C LYS A 194 8.15 2.19 3.18
N ILE A 195 8.43 1.18 4.00
CA ILE A 195 7.79 -0.13 3.90
C ILE A 195 6.32 -0.05 4.30
N ARG A 196 5.97 0.72 5.34
CA ARG A 196 4.58 0.92 5.77
C ARG A 196 3.73 1.59 4.70
N ARG A 197 4.19 2.69 4.10
CA ARG A 197 3.49 3.38 3.00
C ARG A 197 3.26 2.48 1.79
N LYS A 198 4.18 1.54 1.52
CA LYS A 198 4.03 0.56 0.43
C LYS A 198 3.09 -0.60 0.76
N ARG A 199 2.82 -0.87 2.04
CA ARG A 199 1.88 -1.91 2.51
C ARG A 199 0.43 -1.42 2.62
N GLU A 200 0.12 -0.21 2.17
CA GLU A 200 -1.24 0.16 1.78
C GLU A 200 -1.66 -0.70 0.58
N PHE A 201 -1.93 -1.97 0.86
CA PHE A 201 -2.52 -2.89 -0.08
C PHE A 201 -3.92 -2.39 -0.36
N ARG A 202 -4.08 -1.61 -1.43
CA ARG A 202 -5.36 -1.36 -2.07
C ARG A 202 -5.57 -2.53 -3.03
N PRO A 203 -6.39 -3.53 -2.67
CA PRO A 203 -6.72 -4.59 -3.61
C PRO A 203 -7.34 -3.93 -4.84
N ASP A 204 -6.93 -4.35 -6.05
CA ASP A 204 -7.47 -3.76 -7.27
C ASP A 204 -9.01 -3.83 -7.21
N PRO A 205 -9.72 -2.69 -7.27
CA PRO A 205 -11.18 -2.66 -7.16
C PRO A 205 -11.85 -3.54 -8.23
N ARG A 206 -11.18 -3.77 -9.36
CA ARG A 206 -11.65 -4.69 -10.41
C ARG A 206 -11.62 -6.14 -9.94
N VAL A 207 -10.58 -6.56 -9.20
CA VAL A 207 -10.46 -7.92 -8.66
C VAL A 207 -11.50 -8.16 -7.56
N LEU A 208 -11.74 -7.16 -6.70
CA LEU A 208 -12.82 -7.21 -5.69
C LEU A 208 -14.21 -7.29 -6.33
N SER A 209 -14.42 -6.57 -7.44
CA SER A 209 -15.67 -6.67 -8.20
C SER A 209 -15.86 -8.05 -8.83
N LEU A 210 -14.79 -8.69 -9.33
CA LEU A 210 -14.86 -10.05 -9.87
C LEU A 210 -15.19 -11.10 -8.80
N LEU A 211 -14.65 -10.96 -7.59
CA LEU A 211 -14.90 -11.88 -6.47
C LEU A 211 -16.36 -11.80 -5.97
N ARG A 212 -17.02 -10.63 -6.10
CA ARG A 212 -18.43 -10.46 -5.75
C ARG A 212 -19.41 -11.06 -6.76
N VAL A 213 -18.95 -11.39 -7.98
CA VAL A 213 -19.81 -11.81 -9.10
C VAL A 213 -19.85 -13.34 -9.26
N PHE A 214 -19.13 -14.10 -8.43
CA PHE A 214 -19.29 -15.55 -8.37
C PHE A 214 -20.34 -15.92 -7.31
N PRO A 215 -21.62 -16.16 -7.68
CA PRO A 215 -22.52 -16.85 -6.79
C PRO A 215 -22.00 -18.27 -6.59
N LEU A 216 -21.91 -18.67 -5.33
CA LEU A 216 -21.78 -20.07 -4.94
C LEU A 216 -23.04 -20.80 -5.39
N THR A 217 -22.94 -21.56 -6.48
CA THR A 217 -23.88 -22.62 -6.86
C THR A 217 -23.12 -23.84 -7.30
#